data_AF-A0A318TK22-F1
#
_entry.id   AF-A0A318TK22-F1
#
_cell.length_a   1.000
_cell.length_b   1.000
_cell.length_c   1.000
_cell.angle_alpha   90.00
_cell.angle_beta   90.00
_cell.angle_gamma   90.00
#
_symmetry.space_group_name_H-M   'P 1'
#
loop_
_entity.id
_entity.type
_entity.pdbx_description
1 polymer ?
#
loop_
_entity_poly.entity_id
_entity_poly.type
_entity_poly.pdbx_seq_one_letter_code
_entity_poly.pdbx_strand_id
1 'polypeptide(L)'
;MGLIIEFPTKRSVSTEWIVSSVERVSMEGNALAEVSASCQEVAGRLRHELDQMALLIPTIEDARIRGHLSASINANRDRLAIAAKQLNHQTKTLRHLLSKINEREEG
;
A
#
# COMPACT_ATOMS: atom_id res chain seq x y z
N MET A 1 -34.91 52.64 6.73
CA MET A 1 -34.70 51.39 7.49
C MET A 1 -33.97 50.42 6.59
N GLY A 2 -32.66 50.23 6.78
CA GLY A 2 -31.88 49.26 6.01
C GLY A 2 -31.67 48.01 6.86
N LEU A 3 -32.09 46.85 6.37
CA LEU A 3 -31.82 45.56 7.01
C LEU A 3 -30.32 45.24 6.84
N ILE A 4 -29.59 45.17 7.96
CA ILE A 4 -28.24 44.60 7.99
C ILE A 4 -28.42 43.08 8.00
N ILE A 5 -27.99 42.42 6.93
CA ILE A 5 -27.87 40.96 6.89
C ILE A 5 -26.52 40.63 7.53
N GLU A 6 -26.56 40.15 8.77
CA GLU A 6 -25.37 39.61 9.45
C GLU A 6 -25.02 38.26 8.81
N PHE A 7 -23.92 38.23 8.07
CA PHE A 7 -23.29 36.97 7.66
C PHE A 7 -22.62 36.36 8.89
N PRO A 8 -22.87 35.09 9.25
CA PRO A 8 -22.20 34.47 10.38
C PRO A 8 -20.69 34.48 10.15
N THR A 9 -20.01 35.28 10.97
CA THR A 9 -18.56 35.31 11.10
C THR A 9 -18.07 33.90 11.37
N LYS A 10 -17.22 33.42 10.45
CA LYS A 10 -16.27 32.31 10.58
C LYS A 10 -16.59 31.34 11.71
N ARG A 11 -17.15 30.17 11.37
CA ARG A 11 -16.97 28.96 12.20
C ARG A 11 -15.47 28.82 12.46
N SER A 12 -15.03 29.14 13.67
CA SER A 12 -13.75 28.67 14.18
C SER A 12 -13.91 27.17 14.30
N VAL A 13 -13.49 26.44 13.27
CA VAL A 13 -13.19 25.02 13.43
C VAL A 13 -12.08 25.01 14.47
N SER A 14 -12.40 24.51 15.67
CA SER A 14 -11.45 24.42 16.77
C SER A 14 -10.16 23.79 16.25
N THR A 15 -9.06 24.52 16.36
CA THR A 15 -7.72 24.12 15.88
C THR A 15 -7.30 22.78 16.48
N GLU A 16 -7.77 22.43 17.68
CA GLU A 16 -7.53 21.14 18.34
C GLU A 16 -8.06 19.93 17.54
N TRP A 17 -9.22 20.07 16.89
CA TRP A 17 -9.81 18.97 16.11
C TRP A 17 -9.01 18.68 14.84
N ILE A 18 -8.37 19.70 14.28
CA ILE A 18 -7.53 19.58 13.09
C ILE A 18 -6.18 18.95 13.47
N VAL A 19 -5.50 19.43 14.52
CA VAL A 19 -4.21 18.89 14.97
C VAL A 19 -4.33 17.41 15.36
N SER A 20 -5.36 17.04 16.14
CA SER A 20 -5.60 15.64 16.52
C SER A 20 -5.92 14.72 15.32
N SER A 21 -6.56 15.25 14.27
CA SER A 21 -6.82 14.48 13.04
C SER A 21 -5.56 14.28 12.20
N VAL A 22 -4.65 15.27 12.17
CA VAL A 22 -3.39 15.19 11.42
C VAL A 22 -2.42 14.21 12.09
N GLU A 23 -2.25 14.26 13.41
CA GLU A 23 -1.44 13.30 14.16
C GLU A 23 -1.93 11.87 13.97
N ARG A 24 -3.26 11.65 14.01
CA ARG A 24 -3.87 10.35 13.74
C ARG A 24 -3.62 9.86 12.32
N VAL A 25 -3.73 10.74 11.31
CA VAL A 25 -3.43 10.39 9.91
C VAL A 25 -1.95 10.04 9.73
N SER A 26 -1.05 10.76 10.41
CA SER A 26 0.39 10.47 10.38
C SER A 26 0.71 9.10 11.00
N MET A 27 0.14 8.81 12.16
CA MET A 27 0.33 7.52 12.85
C MET A 27 -0.25 6.32 12.10
N GLU A 28 -1.53 6.40 11.70
CA GLU A 28 -2.22 5.34 10.93
C GLU A 28 -1.57 5.14 9.56
N GLY A 29 -1.12 6.23 8.92
CA GLY A 29 -0.42 6.17 7.64
C GLY A 29 0.95 5.50 7.76
N ASN A 30 1.71 5.76 8.82
CA ASN A 30 2.97 5.08 9.07
C ASN A 30 2.77 3.57 9.30
N ALA A 31 1.77 3.19 10.11
CA ALA A 31 1.40 1.79 10.31
C ALA A 31 1.01 1.10 8.99
N LEU A 32 0.24 1.77 8.13
CA LEU A 32 -0.12 1.25 6.82
C LEU A 32 1.10 1.09 5.88
N ALA A 33 2.07 2.00 5.97
CA ALA A 33 3.32 1.90 5.22
C ALA A 33 4.20 0.73 5.67
N GLU A 34 4.20 0.42 6.98
CA GLU A 34 4.88 -0.75 7.55
C GLU A 34 4.21 -2.06 7.14
N VAL A 35 2.87 -2.15 7.27
CA VAL A 35 2.11 -3.32 6.81
C VAL A 35 2.34 -3.55 5.32
N SER A 36 2.36 -2.48 4.52
CA SER A 36 2.65 -2.59 3.09
C SER A 36 4.05 -3.11 2.79
N ALA A 37 5.07 -2.71 3.58
CA ALA A 37 6.42 -3.24 3.45
C ALA A 37 6.48 -4.74 3.81
N SER A 38 5.80 -5.14 4.89
CA SER A 38 5.69 -6.55 5.30
C SER A 38 5.00 -7.40 4.22
N CYS A 39 3.93 -6.90 3.61
CA CYS A 39 3.26 -7.57 2.49
C CYS A 39 4.17 -7.73 1.25
N GLN A 40 5.05 -6.77 0.97
CA GLN A 40 6.05 -6.89 -0.10
C GLN A 40 7.07 -8.00 0.20
N GLU A 41 7.51 -8.12 1.44
CA GLU A 41 8.41 -9.18 1.88
C GLU A 41 7.77 -10.56 1.74
N VAL A 42 6.51 -10.69 2.16
CA VAL A 42 5.72 -11.92 1.98
C VAL A 42 5.56 -12.26 0.49
N ALA A 43 5.25 -11.29 -0.36
CA ALA A 43 5.15 -11.52 -1.80
C ALA A 43 6.49 -11.98 -2.41
N GLY A 44 7.61 -11.42 -1.92
CA GLY A 44 8.95 -11.86 -2.28
C GLY A 44 9.23 -13.31 -1.89
N ARG A 45 8.87 -13.71 -0.66
CA ARG A 45 8.97 -15.10 -0.19
C ARG A 45 8.12 -16.06 -1.02
N LEU A 46 6.85 -15.73 -1.27
CA LEU A 46 5.96 -16.56 -2.09
C LEU A 46 6.50 -16.74 -3.51
N ARG A 47 7.05 -15.69 -4.10
CA ARG A 47 7.70 -15.79 -5.41
C ARG A 47 8.90 -16.73 -5.36
N HIS A 48 9.72 -16.63 -4.32
CA HIS A 48 10.85 -17.53 -4.13
C HIS A 48 10.42 -18.99 -3.96
N GLU A 49 9.33 -19.26 -3.23
CA GLU A 49 8.77 -20.61 -3.10
C GLU A 49 8.29 -21.16 -4.44
N LEU A 50 7.63 -20.34 -5.26
CA LEU A 50 7.28 -20.70 -6.65
C LEU A 50 8.52 -20.96 -7.51
N ASP A 51 9.62 -20.24 -7.26
CA ASP A 51 10.94 -20.50 -7.87
C ASP A 51 11.48 -21.88 -7.51
N GLN A 52 11.45 -22.25 -6.24
CA GLN A 52 11.83 -23.59 -5.77
C GLN A 52 10.93 -24.69 -6.34
N MET A 53 9.61 -24.48 -6.35
CA MET A 53 8.67 -25.47 -6.91
C MET A 53 8.91 -25.72 -8.39
N ALA A 54 9.27 -24.69 -9.16
CA ALA A 54 9.55 -24.87 -10.59
C ALA A 54 10.80 -25.71 -10.87
N LEU A 55 11.77 -25.75 -9.96
CA LEU A 55 12.94 -26.61 -10.09
C LEU A 55 12.58 -28.09 -10.02
N LEU A 56 11.45 -28.42 -9.37
CA LEU A 56 10.95 -29.79 -9.25
C LEU A 56 10.05 -30.19 -10.43
N ILE A 57 9.49 -29.25 -11.19
CA ILE A 57 8.60 -29.55 -12.32
C ILE A 57 9.21 -30.53 -13.34
N PRO A 58 10.50 -30.44 -13.72
CA PRO A 58 11.11 -31.39 -14.65
C PRO A 58 11.15 -32.84 -14.15
N THR A 59 11.04 -33.09 -12.84
CA THR A 59 11.04 -34.44 -12.27
C THR A 59 9.70 -35.15 -12.42
N ILE A 60 8.66 -34.42 -12.83
CA ILE A 60 7.32 -34.96 -13.06
C ILE A 60 7.30 -35.68 -14.41
N GLU A 61 7.03 -36.98 -14.39
CA GLU A 61 6.99 -37.83 -15.61
C GLU A 61 5.86 -37.42 -16.56
N ASP A 62 4.65 -37.21 -16.02
CA ASP A 62 3.47 -36.84 -16.80
C ASP A 62 3.63 -35.44 -17.43
N ALA A 63 3.79 -35.43 -18.75
CA ALA A 63 4.00 -34.22 -19.54
C ALA A 63 2.83 -33.23 -19.47
N ARG A 64 1.59 -33.72 -19.32
CA ARG A 64 0.40 -32.88 -19.23
C ARG A 64 0.37 -32.18 -17.87
N ILE A 65 0.60 -32.92 -16.78
CA ILE A 65 0.68 -32.37 -15.43
C ILE A 65 1.83 -31.36 -15.34
N ARG A 66 2.99 -31.71 -15.89
CA ARG A 66 4.17 -30.84 -15.96
C ARG A 66 3.86 -29.51 -16.66
N GLY A 67 3.19 -29.56 -17.82
CA GLY A 67 2.77 -28.38 -18.56
C GLY A 67 1.80 -27.49 -17.78
N HIS A 68 0.78 -28.10 -17.15
CA HIS A 68 -0.19 -27.36 -16.33
C HIS A 68 0.46 -26.69 -15.11
N LEU A 69 1.32 -27.40 -14.38
CA LEU A 69 2.02 -26.84 -13.22
C LEU A 69 2.97 -25.72 -13.63
N SER A 70 3.71 -25.88 -14.73
CA SER A 70 4.59 -24.84 -15.25
C SER A 70 3.81 -23.57 -15.60
N ALA A 71 2.70 -23.71 -16.33
CA ALA A 71 1.84 -22.58 -16.69
C ALA A 71 1.24 -21.90 -15.43
N SER A 72 0.75 -22.69 -14.48
CA SER A 72 0.17 -22.18 -13.23
C SER A 72 1.19 -21.42 -12.37
N ILE A 73 2.38 -21.99 -12.20
CA ILE A 73 3.46 -21.36 -11.43
C ILE A 73 3.90 -20.05 -12.09
N ASN A 74 4.10 -20.04 -13.40
CA ASN A 74 4.47 -18.82 -14.13
C ASN A 74 3.38 -17.74 -14.03
N ALA A 75 2.11 -18.10 -14.19
CA ALA A 75 1.00 -17.16 -14.03
C ALA A 75 0.95 -16.54 -12.62
N ASN A 76 1.22 -17.33 -11.58
CA ASN A 76 1.24 -16.82 -10.20
C ASN A 76 2.47 -15.93 -9.93
N ARG A 77 3.64 -16.25 -10.49
CA ARG A 77 4.82 -15.37 -10.41
C ARG A 77 4.55 -14.01 -11.02
N ASP A 78 3.93 -13.97 -12.20
CA ASP A 78 3.60 -12.72 -12.88
C ASP A 78 2.61 -11.88 -12.06
N ARG A 79 1.56 -12.53 -11.53
CA ARG A 79 0.57 -11.88 -10.65
C ARG A 79 1.22 -11.31 -9.39
N LEU A 80 2.08 -12.07 -8.72
CA LEU A 80 2.82 -11.61 -7.53
C LEU A 80 3.75 -10.43 -7.88
N ALA A 81 4.43 -10.47 -9.01
CA ALA A 81 5.31 -9.39 -9.45
C ALA A 81 4.53 -8.08 -9.70
N ILE A 82 3.35 -8.17 -10.35
CA ILE A 82 2.46 -7.02 -10.58
C ILE A 82 1.95 -6.47 -9.26
N ALA A 83 1.42 -7.33 -8.38
CA ALA A 83 0.90 -6.93 -7.07
C ALA A 83 1.99 -6.27 -6.20
N ALA A 84 3.19 -6.83 -6.14
CA ALA A 84 4.32 -6.26 -5.42
C ALA A 84 4.73 -4.89 -5.97
N LYS A 85 4.72 -4.70 -7.30
CA LYS A 85 4.99 -3.41 -7.93
C LYS A 85 3.94 -2.35 -7.58
N GLN A 86 2.66 -2.72 -7.62
CA GLN A 86 1.55 -1.83 -7.25
C GLN A 86 1.64 -1.45 -5.77
N LEU A 87 1.88 -2.43 -4.90
CA LEU A 87 2.01 -2.20 -3.47
C LEU A 87 3.18 -1.26 -3.15
N ASN A 88 4.35 -1.48 -3.77
CA ASN A 88 5.51 -0.58 -3.63
C ASN A 88 5.21 0.84 -4.10
N HIS A 89 4.50 0.99 -5.22
CA HIS A 89 4.07 2.31 -5.67
C HIS A 89 3.15 2.99 -4.65
N GLN A 90 2.13 2.30 -4.15
CA GLN A 90 1.20 2.83 -3.14
C GLN A 90 1.92 3.20 -1.83
N THR A 91 2.85 2.36 -1.36
CA THR A 91 3.66 2.65 -0.16
C THR A 91 4.49 3.92 -0.35
N LYS A 92 5.11 4.11 -1.52
CA LYS A 92 5.89 5.33 -1.81
C LYS A 92 5.00 6.56 -1.86
N THR A 93 3.84 6.47 -2.50
CA THR A 93 2.84 7.56 -2.55
C THR A 93 2.38 7.94 -1.14
N LEU A 94 2.08 6.94 -0.30
CA LEU A 94 1.68 7.17 1.09
C LEU A 94 2.78 7.87 1.89
N ARG A 95 4.01 7.35 1.87
CA ARG A 95 5.16 7.97 2.57
C ARG A 95 5.39 9.41 2.12
N HIS A 96 5.25 9.69 0.81
CA HIS A 96 5.37 11.05 0.27
C HIS A 96 4.28 11.98 0.79
N LEU A 97 3.04 11.51 0.87
CA LEU A 97 1.94 12.30 1.43
C LEU A 97 2.15 12.58 2.93
N LEU A 98 2.64 11.59 3.68
CA LEU A 98 2.94 11.74 5.10
C LEU A 98 4.10 12.73 5.35
N SER A 99 5.16 12.69 4.55
CA SER A 99 6.26 13.66 4.62
C SER A 99 5.75 15.09 4.45
N LYS A 100 4.90 15.32 3.45
CA LYS A 100 4.30 16.65 3.19
C LYS A 100 3.39 17.14 4.30
N ILE A 101 2.77 16.22 5.04
CA ILE A 101 1.94 16.56 6.20
C ILE A 101 2.84 17.01 7.35
N ASN A 102 3.88 16.23 7.69
CA ASN A 102 4.83 16.59 8.75
C ASN A 102 5.59 17.89 8.45
N GLU A 103 6.03 18.12 7.21
CA GLU A 103 6.70 19.38 6.80
C GLU A 103 5.82 20.63 7.00
N ARG A 104 4.49 20.47 7.01
CA ARG A 104 3.53 21.55 7.30
C ARG A 104 3.26 21.76 8.79
N GLU A 105 3.61 20.79 9.65
CA GLU A 105 3.51 20.94 11.10
C GLU A 105 4.72 21.70 11.69
N GLU A 106 5.86 21.67 10.99
CA GLU A 106 7.12 22.28 11.47
C GLU A 106 7.31 23.77 11.09
N GLY A 107 6.42 24.38 10.29
CA GLY A 107 6.55 25.76 9.77
C GLY A 107 5.35 26.65 10.04
#